data_AF-A0A9X0WB83-F1
#
_entry.id   AF-A0A9X0WB83-F1
#
_cell.length_a   1.000
_cell.length_b   1.000
_cell.length_c   1.000
_cell.angle_alpha   90.00
_cell.angle_beta   90.00
_cell.angle_gamma   90.00
#
_symmetry.space_group_name_H-M   'P 1'
#
loop_
_entity.id
_entity.type
_entity.pdbx_description
1 polymer ?
#
loop_
_entity_poly.entity_id
_entity_poly.type
_entity_poly.pdbx_seq_one_letter_code
_entity_poly.pdbx_strand_id
1 'polypeptide(L)'
;MAAGASRLWPHRGSQCWRLLPMLSLGLLLGTLGQSLSGEPLNPLDAPDPATAEASASASASAENQVLGIDLSALDADGLIGPPDGKRALSYEFCIPTGELQTKEIKDIDPSAQFFTASRGRIGCAPDQTLVIGHTHQLDFASILQQLASLPYVERIIESHFE
;
A
#
# COMPACT_ATOMS: atom_id res chain seq x y z
N MET A 1 -43.81 13.52 33.65
CA MET A 1 -43.46 12.25 34.35
C MET A 1 -42.42 11.53 33.50
N ALA A 2 -41.15 11.74 33.86
CA ALA A 2 -40.11 10.72 34.15
C ALA A 2 -39.64 9.92 32.91
N ALA A 3 -38.48 10.27 32.33
CA ALA A 3 -37.13 9.72 32.61
C ALA A 3 -36.98 8.30 32.02
N GLY A 4 -35.96 7.91 31.24
CA GLY A 4 -34.62 8.40 30.97
C GLY A 4 -33.75 7.16 30.74
N ALA A 5 -32.79 7.17 29.81
CA ALA A 5 -31.62 6.27 29.84
C ALA A 5 -30.62 6.65 28.73
N SER A 6 -29.75 7.59 29.06
CA SER A 6 -28.48 7.82 28.37
C SER A 6 -27.57 6.61 28.57
N ARG A 7 -26.98 6.08 27.50
CA ARG A 7 -25.86 5.13 27.61
C ARG A 7 -24.54 5.89 27.50
N LEU A 8 -23.88 5.98 28.65
CA LEU A 8 -22.50 6.43 28.83
C LEU A 8 -21.54 5.59 27.96
N TRP A 9 -20.72 6.29 27.20
CA TRP A 9 -19.44 5.78 26.71
C TRP A 9 -18.41 5.78 27.83
N PRO A 10 -17.61 4.72 28.02
CA PRO A 10 -16.37 4.81 28.77
C PRO A 10 -15.21 5.31 27.90
N HIS A 11 -14.54 6.32 28.43
CA HIS A 11 -13.28 6.91 28.01
C HIS A 11 -12.07 5.97 28.26
N ARG A 12 -11.03 6.22 27.46
CA ARG A 12 -9.58 6.18 27.79
C ARG A 12 -8.92 4.85 28.15
N GLY A 13 -7.95 4.49 27.31
CA GLY A 13 -6.83 3.63 27.65
C GLY A 13 -5.58 4.03 26.87
N SER A 14 -5.01 5.20 27.16
CA SER A 14 -3.65 5.56 26.78
C SER A 14 -2.68 4.65 27.53
N GLN A 15 -1.80 3.94 26.81
CA GLN A 15 -0.64 3.31 27.44
C GLN A 15 0.63 3.75 26.72
N CYS A 16 1.42 4.50 27.49
CA CYS A 16 2.77 4.95 27.22
C CYS A 16 3.69 3.77 26.94
N TRP A 17 4.28 3.72 25.74
CA TRP A 17 5.46 2.88 25.53
C TRP A 17 6.69 3.73 25.87
N ARG A 18 7.31 3.34 26.99
CA ARG A 18 8.52 3.92 27.54
C ARG A 18 9.73 3.60 26.64
N LEU A 19 10.57 4.62 26.51
CA LEU A 19 11.95 4.58 26.04
C LEU A 19 12.76 3.43 26.68
N LEU A 20 13.72 2.90 25.92
CA LEU A 20 15.05 2.42 26.36
C LEU A 20 15.92 2.11 25.11
N PRO A 21 17.26 2.07 25.21
CA PRO A 21 18.11 3.23 24.90
C PRO A 21 19.08 3.00 23.73
N MET A 22 19.75 4.09 23.34
CA MET A 22 20.92 4.13 22.47
C MET A 22 22.05 3.22 22.99
N LEU A 23 22.65 2.45 22.08
CA LEU A 23 24.02 1.97 22.22
C LEU A 23 24.83 2.41 20.99
N SER A 24 25.60 3.48 21.17
CA SER A 24 26.82 3.75 20.41
C SER A 24 27.93 2.84 20.91
N LEU A 25 28.71 2.23 20.03
CA LEU A 25 30.18 2.10 20.15
C LEU A 25 30.75 1.33 18.95
N GLY A 26 31.81 1.86 18.33
CA GLY A 26 32.63 1.05 17.43
C GLY A 26 33.47 1.80 16.40
N LEU A 27 34.15 2.88 16.79
CA LEU A 27 35.23 3.47 15.99
C LEU A 27 36.50 2.60 16.18
N LEU A 28 37.05 2.03 15.11
CA LEU A 28 38.41 1.48 15.11
C LEU A 28 39.18 2.01 13.89
N LEU A 29 39.99 3.03 14.16
CA LEU A 29 41.15 3.39 13.35
C LEU A 29 42.21 2.28 13.49
N GLY A 30 42.71 1.78 12.37
CA GLY A 30 43.84 0.86 12.31
C GLY A 30 44.69 1.12 11.07
N THR A 31 45.97 1.37 11.30
CA THR A 31 46.98 1.99 10.43
C THR A 31 47.74 1.03 9.50
N LEU A 32 48.20 1.59 8.37
CA LEU A 32 49.41 1.32 7.57
C LEU A 32 49.94 -0.11 7.36
N GLY A 33 50.03 -0.48 6.08
CA GLY A 33 51.32 -0.80 5.43
C GLY A 33 51.68 -2.28 5.26
N GLN A 34 51.80 -2.73 4.01
CA GLN A 34 53.08 -3.15 3.43
C GLN A 34 52.94 -3.54 1.95
N SER A 35 53.87 -3.00 1.17
CA SER A 35 54.17 -3.29 -0.23
C SER A 35 54.89 -4.64 -0.35
N LEU A 36 54.43 -5.52 -1.22
CA LEU A 36 55.18 -6.66 -1.73
C LEU A 36 54.79 -6.90 -3.19
N SER A 37 55.78 -6.72 -4.06
CA SER A 37 55.75 -7.02 -5.49
C SER A 37 55.57 -8.51 -5.73
N GLY A 38 54.73 -8.90 -6.70
CA GLY A 38 54.57 -10.28 -7.14
C GLY A 38 53.76 -10.38 -8.43
N GLU A 39 54.50 -10.54 -9.53
CA GLU A 39 54.22 -11.07 -10.88
C GLU A 39 52.82 -11.05 -11.55
N PRO A 40 52.77 -10.79 -12.88
CA PRO A 40 51.56 -10.86 -13.69
C PRO A 40 51.32 -12.29 -14.22
N LEU A 41 50.18 -12.87 -13.87
CA LEU A 41 49.58 -13.98 -14.61
C LEU A 41 48.19 -13.55 -15.08
N ASN A 42 48.03 -13.50 -16.39
CA ASN A 42 46.76 -13.50 -17.11
C ASN A 42 46.92 -14.61 -18.18
N PRO A 43 45.88 -15.24 -18.75
CA PRO A 43 44.44 -14.98 -18.59
C PRO A 43 43.58 -16.27 -18.48
N LEU A 44 42.25 -16.08 -18.39
CA LEU A 44 41.16 -17.05 -18.56
C LEU A 44 40.61 -17.62 -17.25
N ASP A 45 39.29 -17.47 -17.06
CA ASP A 45 38.45 -17.86 -15.90
C ASP A 45 38.36 -16.88 -14.71
N ALA A 46 38.09 -15.61 -14.98
CA ALA A 46 37.28 -14.82 -14.05
C ALA A 46 35.80 -14.93 -14.50
N PRO A 47 34.88 -15.48 -13.70
CA PRO A 47 33.46 -15.31 -13.98
C PRO A 47 33.12 -13.82 -13.87
N ASP A 48 32.54 -13.26 -14.94
CA ASP A 48 31.98 -11.90 -14.96
C ASP A 48 31.13 -11.65 -13.69
N PRO A 49 31.39 -10.59 -12.90
CA PRO A 49 30.49 -10.15 -11.84
C PRO A 49 29.27 -9.40 -12.42
N ALA A 50 28.60 -9.99 -13.41
CA ALA A 50 27.43 -9.41 -14.09
C ALA A 50 26.13 -10.18 -13.81
N THR A 51 26.01 -10.81 -12.63
CA THR A 51 24.77 -11.50 -12.24
C THR A 51 24.38 -11.22 -10.80
N ALA A 52 23.94 -10.00 -10.51
CA ALA A 52 23.28 -9.70 -9.23
C ALA A 52 22.29 -8.51 -9.28
N GLU A 53 21.76 -8.12 -10.44
CA GLU A 53 20.74 -7.06 -10.53
C GLU A 53 19.66 -7.42 -11.55
N ALA A 54 18.97 -8.54 -11.32
CA ALA A 54 17.76 -8.88 -12.06
C ALA A 54 16.74 -9.56 -11.13
N SER A 55 16.46 -8.94 -9.98
CA SER A 55 15.39 -9.40 -9.08
C SER A 55 14.72 -8.27 -8.31
N ALA A 56 14.65 -7.07 -8.90
CA ALA A 56 13.83 -5.97 -8.38
C ALA A 56 12.70 -5.55 -9.36
N SER A 57 12.77 -5.95 -10.64
CA SER A 57 11.80 -5.50 -11.66
C SER A 57 10.59 -6.42 -11.84
N ALA A 58 10.58 -7.62 -11.28
CA ALA A 58 9.45 -8.55 -11.41
C ALA A 58 8.33 -8.29 -10.39
N SER A 59 8.63 -7.61 -9.27
CA SER A 59 7.62 -7.30 -8.25
C SER A 59 6.67 -6.20 -8.73
N ALA A 60 7.18 -5.09 -9.27
CA ALA A 60 6.36 -3.96 -9.72
C ALA A 60 5.36 -4.30 -10.85
N SER A 61 5.61 -5.36 -11.63
CA SER A 61 4.72 -5.79 -12.72
C SER A 61 3.58 -6.72 -12.27
N ALA A 62 3.68 -7.35 -11.09
CA ALA A 62 2.61 -8.17 -10.53
C ALA A 62 1.57 -7.29 -9.79
N GLU A 63 2.03 -6.26 -9.08
CA GLU A 63 1.16 -5.30 -8.37
C GLU A 63 0.28 -4.51 -9.35
N ASN A 64 0.79 -4.25 -10.56
CA ASN A 64 0.05 -3.56 -11.61
C ASN A 64 -1.06 -4.39 -12.27
N GLN A 65 -1.13 -5.71 -12.05
CA GLN A 65 -2.20 -6.55 -12.63
C GLN A 65 -3.50 -6.51 -11.80
N VAL A 66 -3.38 -6.26 -10.50
CA VAL A 66 -4.52 -6.09 -9.58
C VAL A 66 -5.13 -4.69 -9.76
N LEU A 67 -4.30 -3.66 -9.93
CA LEU A 67 -4.75 -2.28 -10.08
C LEU A 67 -5.10 -1.95 -11.54
N GLY A 68 -6.39 -2.01 -11.87
CA GLY A 68 -6.92 -1.68 -13.20
C GLY A 68 -7.13 -0.19 -13.46
N ILE A 69 -6.38 0.69 -12.77
CA ILE A 69 -6.48 2.15 -12.87
C ILE A 69 -5.12 2.71 -13.29
N ASP A 70 -5.10 3.57 -14.32
CA ASP A 70 -3.89 4.29 -14.69
C ASP A 70 -3.66 5.47 -13.74
N LEU A 71 -2.75 5.27 -12.78
CA LEU A 71 -2.36 6.32 -11.82
C LEU A 71 -1.72 7.54 -12.50
N SER A 72 -1.15 7.38 -13.70
CA SER A 72 -0.50 8.45 -14.46
C SER A 72 -1.50 9.48 -15.00
N ALA A 73 -2.78 9.10 -15.09
CA ALA A 73 -3.86 9.98 -15.54
C ALA A 73 -4.42 10.88 -14.41
N LEU A 74 -4.03 10.62 -13.17
CA LEU A 74 -4.44 11.38 -11.99
C LEU A 74 -3.37 12.44 -11.68
N ASP A 75 -3.81 13.64 -11.30
CA ASP A 75 -2.92 14.68 -10.81
C ASP A 75 -2.54 14.46 -9.32
N ALA A 76 -1.77 15.40 -8.76
CA ALA A 76 -1.31 15.32 -7.37
C ALA A 76 -2.43 15.32 -6.32
N ASP A 77 -3.62 15.82 -6.68
CA ASP A 77 -4.81 15.84 -5.82
C ASP A 77 -5.70 14.61 -6.05
N GLY A 78 -5.26 13.67 -6.89
CA GLY A 78 -6.01 12.48 -7.27
C GLY A 78 -7.20 12.81 -8.17
N LEU A 79 -7.11 13.87 -8.97
CA LEU A 79 -8.18 14.27 -9.88
C LEU A 79 -7.80 13.95 -11.33
N ILE A 80 -8.81 13.63 -12.14
CA ILE A 80 -8.69 13.34 -13.57
C ILE A 80 -9.56 14.30 -14.39
N GLY A 81 -9.12 14.63 -15.60
CA GLY A 81 -9.88 15.43 -16.56
C GLY A 81 -9.20 16.74 -16.97
N PRO A 82 -9.87 17.56 -17.81
CA PRO A 82 -9.35 18.85 -18.23
C PRO A 82 -9.26 19.84 -17.07
N PRO A 83 -8.45 20.91 -17.17
CA PRO A 83 -8.26 21.89 -16.08
C PRO A 83 -9.56 22.47 -15.50
N ASP A 84 -10.55 22.77 -16.36
CA ASP A 84 -11.84 23.36 -15.97
C ASP A 84 -12.90 22.31 -15.54
N GLY A 85 -12.54 21.03 -15.54
CA GLY A 85 -13.48 19.92 -15.35
C GLY A 85 -12.88 18.73 -14.61
N LYS A 86 -11.94 19.00 -13.71
CA LYS A 86 -11.32 17.97 -12.87
C LYS A 86 -12.37 17.29 -11.99
N ARG A 87 -12.30 15.97 -11.90
CA ARG A 87 -13.17 15.16 -11.03
C ARG A 87 -12.36 14.11 -10.27
N ALA A 88 -12.87 13.70 -9.12
CA ALA A 88 -12.39 12.50 -8.47
C ALA A 88 -12.71 11.27 -9.33
N LEU A 89 -11.82 10.28 -9.30
CA LEU A 89 -12.09 8.94 -9.77
C LEU A 89 -12.61 8.11 -8.59
N SER A 90 -13.73 7.43 -8.78
CA SER A 90 -14.19 6.42 -7.84
C SER A 90 -13.73 5.06 -8.31
N TYR A 91 -13.45 4.17 -7.37
CA TYR A 91 -12.97 2.83 -7.66
C TYR A 91 -13.71 1.82 -6.80
N GLU A 92 -13.77 0.58 -7.30
CA GLU A 92 -14.43 -0.51 -6.60
C GLU A 92 -13.61 -1.80 -6.64
N PHE A 93 -13.76 -2.58 -5.56
CA PHE A 93 -13.14 -3.89 -5.40
C PHE A 93 -13.94 -4.78 -4.43
N CYS A 94 -13.60 -6.06 -4.37
CA CYS A 94 -14.25 -7.01 -3.47
C CYS A 94 -13.31 -7.43 -2.34
N ILE A 95 -13.87 -7.64 -1.16
CA ILE A 95 -13.18 -8.24 -0.01
C ILE A 95 -14.02 -9.39 0.56
N PRO A 96 -13.41 -10.38 1.25
CA PRO A 96 -14.18 -11.33 2.05
C PRO A 96 -15.06 -10.60 3.08
N THR A 97 -16.28 -11.07 3.28
CA THR A 97 -17.17 -10.48 4.28
C THR A 97 -16.65 -10.75 5.69
N GLY A 98 -16.36 -9.69 6.44
CA GLY A 98 -15.88 -9.79 7.81
C GLY A 98 -15.48 -8.45 8.41
N GLU A 99 -15.57 -8.33 9.74
CA GLU A 99 -15.18 -7.12 10.46
C GLU A 99 -13.67 -6.86 10.39
N LEU A 100 -12.85 -7.91 10.34
CA LEU A 100 -11.38 -7.78 10.27
C LEU A 100 -10.95 -7.10 8.96
N GLN A 101 -11.45 -7.59 7.83
CA GLN A 101 -11.16 -7.01 6.51
C GLN A 101 -11.72 -5.60 6.40
N THR A 102 -12.97 -5.39 6.86
CA THR A 102 -13.58 -4.05 6.86
C THR A 102 -12.73 -3.05 7.64
N LYS A 103 -12.22 -3.45 8.81
CA LYS A 103 -11.35 -2.61 9.63
C LYS A 103 -10.02 -2.32 8.94
N GLU A 104 -9.35 -3.36 8.42
CA GLU A 104 -8.07 -3.21 7.72
C GLU A 104 -8.19 -2.26 6.52
N ILE A 105 -9.23 -2.44 5.70
CA ILE A 105 -9.51 -1.54 4.58
C ILE A 105 -9.78 -0.12 5.05
N LYS A 106 -10.52 0.09 6.14
CA LYS A 106 -10.82 1.44 6.64
C LYS A 106 -9.59 2.14 7.23
N ASP A 107 -8.67 1.37 7.80
CA ASP A 107 -7.40 1.88 8.33
C ASP A 107 -6.45 2.29 7.17
N ILE A 108 -6.51 1.61 6.01
CA ILE A 108 -5.74 1.93 4.80
C ILE A 108 -6.40 3.07 3.99
N ASP A 109 -7.71 2.97 3.74
CA ASP A 109 -8.50 3.90 2.95
C ASP A 109 -9.68 4.48 3.77
N PRO A 110 -9.52 5.71 4.30
CA PRO A 110 -10.59 6.39 5.02
C PRO A 110 -11.82 6.70 4.15
N SER A 111 -11.70 6.79 2.82
CA SER A 111 -12.84 7.03 1.92
C SER A 111 -13.74 5.82 1.71
N ALA A 112 -13.25 4.62 2.04
CA ALA A 112 -13.94 3.36 1.77
C ALA A 112 -15.35 3.30 2.36
N GLN A 113 -16.30 2.94 1.49
CA GLN A 113 -17.69 2.61 1.79
C GLN A 113 -17.95 1.14 1.47
N PHE A 114 -18.73 0.47 2.32
CA PHE A 114 -18.91 -0.99 2.28
C PHE A 114 -20.36 -1.35 1.99
N PHE A 115 -20.57 -2.28 1.06
CA PHE A 115 -21.89 -2.71 0.61
C PHE A 115 -21.96 -4.24 0.57
N THR A 116 -22.63 -4.84 1.55
CA THR A 116 -22.76 -6.31 1.68
C THR A 116 -23.84 -6.91 0.78
N ALA A 117 -24.80 -6.11 0.31
CA ALA A 117 -25.91 -6.55 -0.53
C ALA A 117 -25.72 -6.21 -2.02
N SER A 118 -24.66 -5.50 -2.38
CA SER A 118 -24.38 -5.07 -3.76
C SER A 118 -23.20 -5.84 -4.34
N ARG A 119 -23.29 -6.18 -5.62
CA ARG A 119 -22.22 -6.86 -6.35
C ARG A 119 -21.30 -5.89 -7.09
N GLY A 120 -21.74 -4.65 -7.32
CA GLY A 120 -21.04 -3.70 -8.18
C GLY A 120 -20.93 -4.20 -9.63
N ARG A 121 -20.14 -3.48 -10.45
CA ARG A 121 -19.80 -3.91 -11.81
C ARG A 121 -18.66 -4.92 -11.79
N ILE A 122 -17.80 -4.84 -10.79
CA ILE A 122 -16.71 -5.79 -10.56
C ILE A 122 -17.23 -7.21 -10.30
N GLY A 123 -18.46 -7.34 -9.79
CA GLY A 123 -19.20 -8.59 -9.74
C GLY A 123 -18.98 -9.44 -8.49
N CYS A 124 -18.85 -8.82 -7.31
CA CYS A 124 -18.55 -9.50 -6.05
C CYS A 124 -19.44 -10.73 -5.81
N ALA A 125 -18.84 -11.77 -5.24
CA ALA A 125 -19.51 -13.01 -4.88
C ALA A 125 -20.45 -12.83 -3.67
N PRO A 126 -21.39 -13.77 -3.40
CA PRO A 126 -22.34 -13.66 -2.29
C PRO A 126 -21.71 -13.61 -0.89
N ASP A 127 -20.49 -14.12 -0.74
CA ASP A 127 -19.70 -14.11 0.49
C ASP A 127 -18.69 -12.93 0.55
N GLN A 128 -18.73 -12.04 -0.44
CA GLN A 128 -17.87 -10.87 -0.52
C GLN A 128 -18.65 -9.58 -0.25
N THR A 129 -17.93 -8.58 0.25
CA THR A 129 -18.42 -7.22 0.43
C THR A 129 -17.83 -6.35 -0.68
N LEU A 130 -18.69 -5.57 -1.35
CA LEU A 130 -18.26 -4.54 -2.30
C LEU A 130 -17.71 -3.35 -1.51
N VAL A 131 -16.55 -2.87 -1.92
CA VAL A 131 -15.93 -1.65 -1.40
C VAL A 131 -15.89 -0.61 -2.50
N ILE A 132 -16.29 0.63 -2.19
CA ILE A 132 -16.15 1.78 -3.08
C ILE A 132 -15.38 2.89 -2.35
N GLY A 133 -14.29 3.36 -2.96
CA GLY A 133 -13.49 4.49 -2.50
C GLY A 133 -13.39 5.61 -3.54
N HIS A 134 -12.64 6.67 -3.24
CA HIS A 134 -12.36 7.73 -4.21
C HIS A 134 -10.92 8.26 -4.11
N THR A 135 -10.40 8.77 -5.23
CA THR A 135 -9.01 9.24 -5.34
C THR A 135 -8.78 10.65 -4.81
N HIS A 136 -9.83 11.44 -4.56
CA HIS A 136 -9.70 12.81 -4.03
C HIS A 136 -9.38 12.80 -2.53
N GLN A 137 -8.17 12.38 -2.21
CA GLN A 137 -7.59 12.33 -0.88
C GLN A 137 -6.06 12.33 -0.99
N LEU A 138 -5.40 12.73 0.10
CA LEU A 138 -3.94 12.66 0.16
C LEU A 138 -3.47 11.22 0.00
N ASP A 139 -2.28 11.05 -0.59
CA ASP A 139 -1.60 9.76 -0.73
C ASP A 139 -2.40 8.68 -1.46
N PHE A 140 -3.37 9.06 -2.32
CA PHE A 140 -4.24 8.12 -3.03
C PHE A 140 -3.46 7.02 -3.78
N ALA A 141 -2.30 7.35 -4.37
CA ALA A 141 -1.48 6.40 -5.09
C ALA A 141 -0.92 5.31 -4.15
N SER A 142 -0.39 5.73 -2.99
CA SER A 142 0.10 4.83 -1.95
C SER A 142 -1.03 3.97 -1.37
N ILE A 143 -2.22 4.54 -1.19
CA ILE A 143 -3.42 3.82 -0.73
C ILE A 143 -3.80 2.72 -1.72
N LEU A 144 -3.93 3.06 -3.01
CA LEU A 144 -4.28 2.09 -4.05
C LEU A 144 -3.23 0.98 -4.20
N GLN A 145 -1.94 1.30 -4.07
CA GLN A 145 -0.85 0.32 -4.05
C GLN A 145 -0.95 -0.60 -2.83
N GLN A 146 -1.19 -0.06 -1.63
CA GLN A 146 -1.38 -0.87 -0.42
C GLN A 146 -2.60 -1.78 -0.55
N LEU A 147 -3.74 -1.27 -1.01
CA LEU A 147 -4.93 -2.08 -1.26
C LEU A 147 -4.66 -3.20 -2.26
N ALA A 148 -3.94 -2.93 -3.35
CA ALA A 148 -3.58 -3.92 -4.37
C ALA A 148 -2.59 -4.98 -3.87
N SER A 149 -1.85 -4.69 -2.79
CA SER A 149 -0.93 -5.65 -2.16
C SER A 149 -1.61 -6.63 -1.19
N LEU A 150 -2.86 -6.38 -0.82
CA LEU A 150 -3.60 -7.25 0.09
C LEU A 150 -3.92 -8.59 -0.59
N PRO A 151 -3.64 -9.73 0.06
CA PRO A 151 -3.72 -11.05 -0.58
C PRO A 151 -5.13 -11.48 -0.97
N TYR A 152 -6.15 -10.80 -0.47
CA TYR A 152 -7.57 -11.06 -0.73
C TYR A 152 -8.21 -10.04 -1.67
N VAL A 153 -7.45 -9.06 -2.17
CA VAL A 153 -7.90 -8.10 -3.17
C VAL A 153 -7.43 -8.60 -4.54
N GLU A 154 -8.36 -9.16 -5.30
CA GLU A 154 -8.03 -9.77 -6.60
C GLU A 154 -7.91 -8.73 -7.72
N ARG A 155 -8.70 -7.65 -7.63
CA ARG A 155 -8.76 -6.60 -8.65
C ARG A 155 -9.39 -5.32 -8.11
N ILE A 156 -8.89 -4.18 -8.56
CA ILE A 156 -9.44 -2.85 -8.34
C ILE A 156 -9.74 -2.22 -9.70
N ILE A 157 -10.96 -1.71 -9.91
CA ILE A 157 -11.37 -1.07 -11.18
C ILE A 157 -12.00 0.31 -10.95
N GLU A 158 -12.03 1.16 -11.98
CA GLU A 158 -12.84 2.39 -11.95
C GLU A 158 -14.33 2.04 -11.76
N SER A 159 -14.99 2.76 -10.86
CA SER A 159 -16.43 2.70 -10.65
C SER A 159 -17.10 3.83 -11.41
N HIS A 160 -18.02 3.48 -12.29
CA HIS A 160 -18.80 4.42 -13.11
C HIS A 160 -20.23 4.52 -12.58
N PHE A 161 -20.62 5.74 -12.17
CA PHE A 161 -22.00 6.08 -11.80
C PHE A 161 -22.75 6.62 -13.03
N GLU A 162 -23.97 6.14 -13.25
CA GLU A 162 -24.88 6.55 -14.34
C GLU A 162 -26.02 7.41 -13.80
#